data_AF-A0A2D6G7Q7-F1
#
_entry.id   AF-A0A2D6G7Q7-F1
#
_cell.length_a   1.000
_cell.length_b   1.000
_cell.length_c   1.000
_cell.angle_alpha   90.00
_cell.angle_beta   90.00
_cell.angle_gamma   90.00
#
_symmetry.space_group_name_H-M   'P 1'
#
loop_
_entity.id
_entity.type
_entity.pdbx_description
1 polymer ?
#
loop_
_entity_poly.entity_id
_entity_poly.type
_entity_poly.pdbx_seq_one_letter_code
_entity_poly.pdbx_strand_id
1 'polypeptide(L)'
;MSLKKRRYRKYGENPLSYFFEHFEEYEGMSRSEFERFDPGLSAALRKHDQLDEAIPENLNEEFRGYPNSLEYFLDHEELHDLGRGGLFGLDESLYRSMLRDGTLGIAISEVDEDKSEAGRKGGMTVPLTQSQLKEIVDSYDSYDHNPSEAAKHLDYTAARIRNVWKSVGLESIGRGNWQRSIFSK
;
A
#
# COMPACT_ATOMS: atom_id res chain seq x y z
N MET A 1 -28.11 -30.35 -4.85
CA MET A 1 -26.72 -30.43 -5.33
C MET A 1 -25.85 -30.98 -4.20
N SER A 2 -25.00 -31.98 -4.50
CA SER A 2 -24.30 -32.83 -3.52
C SER A 2 -23.08 -32.13 -2.91
N LEU A 3 -23.01 -32.04 -1.57
CA LEU A 3 -21.80 -31.68 -0.83
C LEU A 3 -20.78 -32.82 -0.95
N LYS A 4 -19.95 -32.81 -2.01
CA LYS A 4 -18.85 -33.76 -2.16
C LYS A 4 -17.82 -33.51 -1.06
N LYS A 5 -17.67 -34.49 -0.15
CA LYS A 5 -16.61 -34.58 0.86
C LYS A 5 -15.25 -34.23 0.22
N ARG A 6 -14.61 -33.13 0.66
CA ARG A 6 -13.30 -32.69 0.16
C ARG A 6 -12.25 -33.73 0.54
N ARG A 7 -11.89 -34.60 -0.41
CA ARG A 7 -10.71 -35.48 -0.32
C ARG A 7 -9.48 -34.59 -0.08
N TYR A 8 -8.54 -35.02 0.75
CA TYR A 8 -7.23 -34.39 0.90
C TYR A 8 -6.65 -34.10 -0.50
N ARG A 9 -6.64 -32.83 -0.93
CA ARG A 9 -6.10 -32.45 -2.24
C ARG A 9 -4.58 -32.56 -2.15
N LYS A 10 -3.99 -33.40 -3.00
CA LYS A 10 -2.55 -33.34 -3.29
C LYS A 10 -2.39 -32.31 -4.39
N TYR A 11 -1.82 -31.16 -4.08
CA TYR A 11 -1.62 -30.06 -5.03
C TYR A 11 -0.53 -30.33 -6.06
N GLY A 12 -0.46 -31.55 -6.64
CA GLY A 12 0.39 -31.89 -7.79
C GLY A 12 1.78 -31.22 -7.82
N GLU A 13 2.43 -31.10 -6.66
CA GLU A 13 3.69 -30.34 -6.44
C GLU A 13 3.60 -28.80 -6.49
N ASN A 14 2.55 -28.19 -7.06
CA ASN A 14 2.34 -26.74 -7.11
C ASN A 14 0.85 -26.31 -6.97
N PRO A 15 0.45 -25.61 -5.89
CA PRO A 15 -0.93 -25.12 -5.72
C PRO A 15 -1.34 -24.02 -6.71
N LEU A 16 -0.39 -23.28 -7.27
CA LEU A 16 -0.67 -22.29 -8.32
C LEU A 16 -1.14 -22.95 -9.62
N SER A 17 -0.59 -24.11 -9.98
CA SER A 17 -1.05 -24.87 -11.14
C SER A 17 -2.52 -25.28 -11.01
N TYR A 18 -2.92 -25.74 -9.83
CA TYR A 18 -4.32 -26.09 -9.54
C TYR A 18 -5.24 -24.86 -9.64
N PHE A 19 -4.79 -23.70 -9.15
CA PHE A 19 -5.55 -22.46 -9.27
C PHE A 19 -5.85 -22.11 -10.73
N PHE A 20 -4.84 -22.17 -11.62
CA PHE A 20 -5.02 -21.86 -13.04
C PHE A 20 -5.85 -22.91 -13.80
N GLU A 21 -5.74 -24.20 -13.45
CA GLU A 21 -6.60 -25.25 -14.01
C GLU A 21 -8.09 -25.05 -13.68
N HIS A 22 -8.38 -24.34 -12.59
CA HIS A 22 -9.72 -24.06 -12.09
C HIS A 22 -10.03 -22.55 -12.09
N PHE A 23 -9.36 -21.75 -12.93
CA PHE A 23 -9.44 -20.28 -12.88
C PHE A 23 -10.88 -19.75 -13.00
N GLU A 24 -11.71 -20.37 -13.85
CA GLU A 24 -13.13 -20.00 -14.02
C GLU A 24 -13.95 -20.06 -12.71
N GLU A 25 -13.54 -20.87 -11.72
CA GLU A 25 -14.21 -20.97 -10.42
C GLU A 25 -13.82 -19.85 -9.45
N TYR A 26 -12.73 -19.14 -9.74
CA TYR A 26 -12.12 -18.12 -8.86
C TYR A 26 -12.06 -16.74 -9.52
N GLU A 27 -12.37 -16.64 -10.81
CA GLU A 27 -12.35 -15.40 -11.58
C GLU A 27 -13.22 -14.32 -10.90
N GLY A 28 -12.64 -13.13 -10.72
CA GLY A 28 -13.34 -11.99 -10.12
C GLY A 28 -13.49 -12.02 -8.60
N MET A 29 -13.01 -13.06 -7.90
CA MET A 29 -13.01 -13.06 -6.43
C MET A 29 -11.89 -12.17 -5.87
N SER A 30 -12.22 -11.35 -4.89
CA SER A 30 -11.21 -10.73 -4.02
C SER A 30 -10.47 -11.80 -3.21
N ARG A 31 -9.28 -11.49 -2.69
CA ARG A 31 -8.55 -12.41 -1.78
C ARG A 31 -9.39 -12.88 -0.61
N SER A 32 -10.21 -11.98 -0.06
CA SER A 32 -11.07 -12.26 1.09
C SER A 32 -12.19 -13.23 0.72
N GLU A 33 -12.78 -13.07 -0.45
CA GLU A 33 -13.80 -13.99 -0.98
C GLU A 33 -13.19 -15.34 -1.33
N PHE A 34 -12.04 -15.35 -1.99
CA PHE A 34 -11.28 -16.55 -2.31
C PHE A 34 -10.88 -17.32 -1.04
N GLU A 35 -10.40 -16.64 0.00
CA GLU A 35 -10.03 -17.28 1.26
C GLU A 35 -11.24 -17.89 1.97
N ARG A 36 -12.41 -17.24 1.91
CA ARG A 36 -13.66 -17.81 2.44
C ARG A 36 -14.16 -18.99 1.62
N PHE A 37 -14.03 -18.92 0.30
CA PHE A 37 -14.52 -19.93 -0.64
C PHE A 37 -13.64 -21.19 -0.65
N ASP A 38 -12.31 -21.01 -0.68
CA ASP A 38 -11.34 -22.08 -0.65
C ASP A 38 -10.14 -21.81 0.29
N PRO A 39 -10.37 -21.86 1.62
CA PRO A 39 -9.34 -21.58 2.61
C PRO A 39 -8.16 -22.56 2.53
N GLY A 40 -8.41 -23.80 2.07
CA GLY A 40 -7.37 -24.81 1.91
C GLY A 40 -6.40 -24.49 0.77
N LEU A 41 -6.91 -23.94 -0.35
CA LEU A 41 -6.08 -23.53 -1.48
C LEU A 41 -5.37 -22.20 -1.17
N SER A 42 -6.08 -21.23 -0.57
CA SER A 42 -5.48 -19.97 -0.09
C SER A 42 -4.31 -20.22 0.87
N ALA A 43 -4.47 -21.10 1.86
CA ALA A 43 -3.39 -21.47 2.77
C ALA A 43 -2.20 -22.15 2.05
N ALA A 44 -2.46 -22.96 1.02
CA ALA A 44 -1.42 -23.60 0.24
C ALA A 44 -0.63 -22.58 -0.60
N LEU A 45 -1.32 -21.69 -1.30
CA LEU A 45 -0.70 -20.61 -2.08
C LEU A 45 0.13 -19.69 -1.17
N ARG A 46 -0.37 -19.31 0.01
CA ARG A 46 0.40 -18.54 1.01
C ARG A 46 1.66 -19.26 1.46
N LYS A 47 1.57 -20.57 1.72
CA LYS A 47 2.72 -21.38 2.17
C LYS A 47 3.86 -21.41 1.14
N HIS A 48 3.52 -21.24 -0.14
CA HIS A 48 4.46 -21.27 -1.25
C HIS A 48 4.74 -19.87 -1.83
N ASP A 49 4.28 -18.79 -1.19
CA ASP A 49 4.40 -17.39 -1.65
C ASP A 49 3.77 -17.13 -3.04
N GLN A 50 2.73 -17.89 -3.41
CA GLN A 50 2.07 -17.85 -4.73
C GLN A 50 0.70 -17.14 -4.71
N LEU A 51 0.28 -16.61 -3.56
CA LEU A 51 -1.03 -15.97 -3.45
C LEU A 51 -1.10 -14.68 -4.28
N ASP A 52 -0.01 -13.92 -4.33
CA ASP A 52 0.13 -12.71 -5.14
C ASP A 52 0.03 -12.98 -6.64
N GLU A 53 0.54 -14.13 -7.08
CA GLU A 53 0.52 -14.57 -8.47
C GLU A 53 -0.86 -15.10 -8.88
N ALA A 54 -1.58 -15.74 -7.95
CA ALA A 54 -2.91 -16.28 -8.17
C ALA A 54 -3.99 -15.17 -8.13
N ILE A 55 -3.99 -14.38 -7.05
CA ILE A 55 -4.95 -13.31 -6.81
C ILE A 55 -4.16 -12.13 -6.26
N PRO A 56 -3.73 -11.20 -7.12
CA PRO A 56 -3.02 -10.00 -6.69
C PRO A 56 -3.86 -9.25 -5.64
N GLU A 57 -3.20 -8.72 -4.61
CA GLU A 57 -3.86 -7.94 -3.55
C GLU A 57 -4.59 -6.70 -4.09
N ASN A 58 -4.19 -6.26 -5.28
CA ASN A 58 -4.52 -4.98 -5.89
C ASN A 58 -5.24 -5.14 -7.24
N LEU A 59 -6.24 -6.01 -7.35
CA LEU A 59 -7.14 -5.96 -8.51
C LEU A 59 -8.36 -5.10 -8.19
N ASN A 60 -8.22 -3.79 -8.45
CA ASN A 60 -9.28 -2.94 -9.00
C ASN A 60 -10.66 -2.97 -8.32
N GLU A 61 -10.73 -2.98 -6.99
CA GLU A 61 -11.94 -2.50 -6.32
C GLU A 61 -11.86 -0.98 -6.27
N GLU A 62 -12.57 -0.31 -7.17
CA GLU A 62 -12.79 1.13 -7.06
C GLU A 62 -13.24 1.46 -5.63
N PHE A 63 -12.45 2.23 -4.88
CA PHE A 63 -12.80 2.62 -3.53
C PHE A 63 -13.84 3.74 -3.63
N ARG A 64 -15.13 3.37 -3.54
CA ARG A 64 -16.26 4.31 -3.67
C ARG A 64 -16.27 5.07 -4.99
N GLY A 65 -15.90 4.39 -6.08
CA GLY A 65 -15.81 4.99 -7.42
C GLY A 65 -14.49 5.71 -7.71
N TYR A 66 -13.51 5.66 -6.79
CA TYR A 66 -12.15 6.15 -7.03
C TYR A 66 -11.21 5.01 -7.36
N PRO A 67 -10.15 5.25 -8.14
CA PRO A 67 -9.17 4.23 -8.49
C PRO A 67 -8.57 3.50 -7.28
N ASN A 68 -8.47 4.16 -6.12
CA ASN A 68 -8.06 3.58 -4.85
C ASN A 68 -8.44 4.49 -3.66
N SER A 69 -8.17 4.01 -2.45
CA SER A 69 -8.46 4.71 -1.19
C SER A 69 -7.64 6.00 -0.99
N LEU A 70 -6.43 6.07 -1.54
CA LEU A 70 -5.61 7.28 -1.49
C LEU A 70 -6.19 8.37 -2.39
N GLU A 71 -6.60 8.04 -3.62
CA GLU A 71 -7.26 8.99 -4.53
C GLU A 71 -8.55 9.54 -3.93
N TYR A 72 -9.37 8.69 -3.30
CA TYR A 72 -10.53 9.16 -2.54
C TYR A 72 -10.12 10.15 -1.44
N PHE A 73 -9.12 9.81 -0.63
CA PHE A 73 -8.64 10.71 0.43
C PHE A 73 -8.14 12.05 -0.14
N LEU A 74 -7.43 12.03 -1.28
CA LEU A 74 -6.89 13.22 -1.91
C LEU A 74 -7.96 14.18 -2.45
N ASP A 75 -9.07 13.65 -2.95
CA ASP A 75 -10.17 14.46 -3.51
C ASP A 75 -11.11 15.05 -2.44
N HIS A 76 -11.02 14.56 -1.20
CA HIS A 76 -11.86 14.99 -0.07
C HIS A 76 -11.04 15.84 0.91
N GLU A 77 -10.92 17.15 0.62
CA GLU A 77 -10.13 18.12 1.39
C GLU A 77 -10.49 18.15 2.88
N GLU A 78 -11.75 17.87 3.25
CA GLU A 78 -12.21 17.84 4.64
C GLU A 78 -11.53 16.75 5.48
N LEU A 79 -10.92 15.75 4.84
CA LEU A 79 -10.19 14.67 5.51
C LEU A 79 -8.74 15.05 5.79
N HIS A 80 -8.21 16.09 5.14
CA HIS A 80 -6.78 16.46 5.21
C HIS A 80 -6.39 17.09 6.54
N ASP A 81 -7.35 17.57 7.34
CA ASP A 81 -7.08 18.07 8.70
C ASP A 81 -7.10 16.95 9.75
N LEU A 82 -7.49 15.73 9.38
CA LEU A 82 -7.62 14.62 10.30
C LEU A 82 -6.28 13.91 10.51
N GLY A 83 -5.92 13.76 11.78
CA GLY A 83 -4.92 12.76 12.18
C GLY A 83 -5.48 11.33 12.04
N ARG A 84 -4.61 10.32 12.17
CA ARG A 84 -4.98 8.91 12.03
C ARG A 84 -6.18 8.48 12.87
N GLY A 85 -6.22 8.90 14.14
CA GLY A 85 -7.35 8.62 15.04
C GLY A 85 -8.64 9.34 14.63
N GLY A 86 -8.53 10.54 14.07
CA GLY A 86 -9.67 11.29 13.52
C GLY A 86 -10.23 10.63 12.27
N LEU A 87 -9.35 10.20 11.35
CA LEU A 87 -9.74 9.46 10.16
C LEU A 87 -10.37 8.11 10.52
N PHE A 88 -9.80 7.38 11.49
CA PHE A 88 -10.39 6.13 11.98
C PHE A 88 -11.78 6.33 12.58
N GLY A 89 -11.97 7.39 13.38
CA GLY A 89 -13.25 7.69 14.02
C GLY A 89 -14.32 8.18 13.05
N LEU A 90 -13.94 8.91 12.01
CA LEU A 90 -14.86 9.42 10.99
C LEU A 90 -15.19 8.36 9.93
N ASP A 91 -14.15 7.66 9.44
CA ASP A 91 -14.24 6.71 8.33
C ASP A 91 -13.27 5.55 8.50
N GLU A 92 -13.69 4.60 9.33
CA GLU A 92 -12.93 3.40 9.63
C GLU A 92 -12.62 2.56 8.37
N SER A 93 -13.51 2.56 7.38
CA SER A 93 -13.31 1.79 6.15
C SER A 93 -12.20 2.38 5.28
N LEU A 94 -12.15 3.71 5.15
CA LEU A 94 -11.08 4.42 4.47
C LEU A 94 -9.76 4.25 5.21
N TYR A 95 -9.75 4.45 6.53
CA TYR A 95 -8.57 4.23 7.36
C TYR A 95 -7.98 2.83 7.18
N ARG A 96 -8.82 1.79 7.25
CA ARG A 96 -8.37 0.39 7.11
C ARG A 96 -7.89 0.09 5.69
N SER A 97 -8.54 0.66 4.67
CA SER A 97 -8.12 0.53 3.28
C SER A 97 -6.74 1.16 3.07
N MET A 98 -6.54 2.40 3.50
CA MET A 98 -5.25 3.09 3.40
C MET A 98 -4.15 2.46 4.27
N LEU A 99 -4.50 1.88 5.42
CA LEU A 99 -3.58 1.13 6.27
C LEU A 99 -3.13 -0.16 5.57
N ARG A 100 -4.08 -0.91 5.00
CA ARG A 100 -3.81 -2.13 4.23
C ARG A 100 -2.92 -1.85 3.03
N ASP A 101 -3.21 -0.78 2.29
CA ASP A 101 -2.51 -0.41 1.05
C ASP A 101 -1.16 0.30 1.33
N GLY A 102 -0.81 0.53 2.61
CA GLY A 102 0.41 1.23 3.02
C GLY A 102 0.43 2.73 2.69
N THR A 103 -0.68 3.30 2.22
CA THR A 103 -0.81 4.71 1.83
C THR A 103 -1.13 5.62 3.01
N LEU A 104 -1.61 5.06 4.12
CA LEU A 104 -1.93 5.84 5.33
C LEU A 104 -0.72 6.61 5.87
N GLY A 105 0.47 5.99 5.91
CA GLY A 105 1.69 6.66 6.40
C GLY A 105 2.23 7.74 5.46
N ILE A 106 1.82 7.71 4.19
CA ILE A 106 2.18 8.71 3.18
C ILE A 106 1.29 9.93 3.32
N ALA A 107 -0.03 9.70 3.43
CA ALA A 107 -1.03 10.75 3.64
C ALA A 107 -0.93 11.36 5.05
N ILE A 108 -0.79 10.51 6.07
CA ILE A 108 -0.83 10.87 7.49
C ILE A 108 0.33 10.16 8.24
N SER A 109 1.45 10.86 8.39
CA SER A 109 2.69 10.37 9.01
C SER A 109 2.50 9.92 10.47
N GLU A 110 3.29 8.92 10.90
CA GLU A 110 3.13 8.19 12.16
C GLU A 110 4.06 8.63 13.30
N VAL A 111 4.87 9.69 13.14
CA VAL A 111 5.98 9.95 14.07
C VAL A 111 5.50 10.28 15.48
N ASP A 112 5.54 9.24 16.30
CA ASP A 112 5.87 9.08 17.72
C ASP A 112 5.31 10.12 18.70
N GLU A 113 4.18 9.75 19.31
CA GLU A 113 3.57 10.40 20.47
C GLU A 113 4.32 10.17 21.79
N ASP A 114 5.53 9.57 21.80
CA ASP A 114 6.20 9.19 23.05
C ASP A 114 7.56 9.88 23.29
N LYS A 115 7.54 10.69 24.37
CA LYS A 115 8.63 11.40 25.09
C LYS A 115 9.12 12.75 24.55
N SER A 116 8.32 13.79 24.83
CA SER A 116 8.85 14.98 25.52
C SER A 116 7.82 15.58 26.49
N GLU A 117 7.98 15.28 27.78
CA GLU A 117 7.40 16.03 28.90
C GLU A 117 7.91 17.49 28.86
N ALA A 118 7.13 18.53 29.13
CA ALA A 118 5.73 18.62 29.50
C ALA A 118 5.20 20.01 29.11
N GLY A 119 4.21 20.08 28.22
CA GLY A 119 3.60 21.36 27.84
C GLY A 119 3.24 21.47 26.36
N ARG A 120 2.30 20.63 25.93
CA ARG A 120 1.51 20.64 24.68
C ARG A 120 1.70 21.87 23.76
N LYS A 121 2.73 21.80 22.92
CA LYS A 121 2.66 22.24 21.52
C LYS A 121 3.09 21.05 20.67
N GLY A 122 2.19 20.07 20.54
CA GLY A 122 2.37 18.92 19.66
C GLY A 122 2.58 19.43 18.24
N GLY A 123 3.73 19.12 17.66
CA GLY A 123 4.04 19.40 16.27
C GLY A 123 3.11 18.58 15.39
N MET A 124 2.01 19.20 14.96
CA MET A 124 1.04 18.64 14.03
C MET A 124 1.75 18.46 12.67
N THR A 125 2.12 17.23 12.30
CA THR A 125 2.53 16.98 10.92
C THR A 125 1.28 16.96 10.05
N VAL A 126 1.01 18.09 9.40
CA VAL A 126 -0.14 18.28 8.49
C VAL A 126 -0.03 17.31 7.31
N PRO A 127 -1.12 16.60 6.94
CA PRO A 127 -1.23 15.85 5.69
C PRO A 127 -0.84 16.70 4.48
N LEU A 128 -0.24 16.09 3.45
CA LEU A 128 0.12 16.84 2.23
C LEU A 128 -1.14 17.06 1.39
N THR A 129 -1.37 18.28 0.95
CA THR A 129 -2.44 18.57 -0.03
C THR A 129 -2.04 18.08 -1.42
N GLN A 130 -3.02 17.97 -2.34
CA GLN A 130 -2.77 17.56 -3.73
C GLN A 130 -1.73 18.45 -4.42
N SER A 131 -1.75 19.76 -4.16
CA SER A 131 -0.77 20.70 -4.73
C SER A 131 0.64 20.42 -4.24
N GLN A 132 0.78 20.06 -2.96
CA GLN A 132 2.07 19.74 -2.35
C GLN A 132 2.61 18.39 -2.82
N LEU A 133 1.74 17.38 -2.96
CA LEU A 133 2.11 16.11 -3.57
C LEU A 133 2.54 16.28 -5.02
N LYS A 134 1.78 17.05 -5.80
CA LYS A 134 2.11 17.34 -7.18
C LYS A 134 3.43 18.10 -7.30
N GLU A 135 3.66 19.10 -6.45
CA GLU A 135 4.94 19.83 -6.39
C GLU A 135 6.11 18.87 -6.10
N ILE A 136 5.95 17.96 -5.15
CA ILE A 136 6.96 16.95 -4.83
C ILE A 136 7.18 16.03 -6.03
N VAL A 137 6.14 15.50 -6.67
CA VAL A 137 6.26 14.61 -7.83
C VAL A 137 6.91 15.32 -9.02
N ASP A 138 6.46 16.53 -9.35
CA ASP A 138 6.99 17.34 -10.46
C ASP A 138 8.47 17.72 -10.24
N SER A 139 8.91 17.78 -9.00
CA SER A 139 10.30 18.09 -8.65
C SER A 139 11.29 16.95 -8.94
N TYR A 140 10.81 15.76 -9.28
CA TYR A 140 11.61 14.54 -9.42
C TYR A 140 12.80 14.71 -10.36
N ASP A 141 12.55 15.13 -11.61
CA ASP A 141 13.60 15.33 -12.61
C ASP A 141 14.44 16.59 -12.34
N SER A 142 13.86 17.59 -11.66
CA SER A 142 14.55 18.85 -11.34
C SER A 142 15.69 18.66 -10.33
N TYR A 143 15.60 17.63 -9.50
CA TYR A 143 16.58 17.33 -8.44
C TYR A 143 17.31 16.01 -8.66
N ASP A 144 17.46 15.58 -9.93
CA ASP A 144 18.23 14.39 -10.32
C ASP A 144 17.87 13.14 -9.48
N HIS A 145 16.56 12.97 -9.25
CA HIS A 145 15.98 11.85 -8.50
C HIS A 145 16.51 11.74 -7.06
N ASN A 146 17.08 12.81 -6.50
CA ASN A 146 17.72 12.83 -5.19
C ASN A 146 16.80 13.51 -4.13
N PRO A 147 16.17 12.74 -3.22
CA PRO A 147 15.26 13.29 -2.22
C PRO A 147 15.98 14.18 -1.22
N SER A 148 17.27 13.94 -0.97
CA SER A 148 18.08 14.76 -0.07
C SER A 148 18.45 16.09 -0.69
N GLU A 149 18.55 16.18 -2.01
CA GLU A 149 18.73 17.45 -2.70
C GLU A 149 17.40 18.20 -2.77
N ALA A 150 16.31 17.54 -3.19
CA ALA A 150 14.98 18.12 -3.20
C ALA A 150 14.57 18.69 -1.82
N ALA A 151 14.89 17.99 -0.72
CA ALA A 151 14.61 18.44 0.64
C ALA A 151 15.34 19.72 1.09
N LYS A 152 16.35 20.19 0.34
CA LYS A 152 17.00 21.48 0.60
C LYS A 152 16.21 22.64 0.02
N HIS A 153 15.40 22.37 -1.00
CA HIS A 153 14.67 23.37 -1.78
C HIS A 153 13.16 23.29 -1.54
N LEU A 154 12.66 22.12 -1.12
CA LEU A 154 11.29 21.89 -0.73
C LEU A 154 11.17 21.96 0.79
N ASP A 155 10.07 22.51 1.30
CA ASP A 155 9.73 22.56 2.74
C ASP A 155 9.33 21.18 3.32
N TYR A 156 9.92 20.10 2.79
CA TYR A 156 9.63 18.71 3.15
C TYR A 156 10.89 17.94 3.46
N THR A 157 10.78 16.96 4.36
CA THR A 157 11.90 16.08 4.68
C THR A 157 12.21 15.14 3.52
N ALA A 158 13.49 14.78 3.36
CA ALA A 158 13.94 13.84 2.32
C ALA A 158 13.24 12.47 2.43
N ALA A 159 12.85 12.05 3.63
CA ALA A 159 12.08 10.83 3.84
C ALA A 159 10.66 10.95 3.26
N ARG A 160 10.00 12.10 3.47
CA ARG A 160 8.66 12.36 2.96
C ARG A 160 8.65 12.43 1.43
N ILE A 161 9.61 13.15 0.85
CA ILE A 161 9.79 13.24 -0.62
C ILE A 161 10.01 11.84 -1.22
N ARG A 162 10.91 11.04 -0.64
CA ARG A 162 11.17 9.67 -1.09
C ARG A 162 9.91 8.80 -1.09
N ASN A 163 9.12 8.88 -0.01
CA ASN A 163 7.92 8.07 0.11
C ASN A 163 6.87 8.44 -0.94
N VAL A 164 6.73 9.74 -1.24
CA VAL A 164 5.83 10.24 -2.29
C VAL A 164 6.30 9.78 -3.69
N TRP A 165 7.58 9.89 -4.00
CA TRP A 165 8.12 9.38 -5.27
C TRP A 165 7.91 7.87 -5.40
N LYS A 166 8.22 7.11 -4.35
CA LYS A 166 8.03 5.65 -4.34
C LYS A 166 6.57 5.25 -4.55
N SER A 167 5.59 5.98 -4.00
CA SER A 167 4.18 5.64 -4.15
C SER A 167 3.65 5.84 -5.57
N VAL A 168 4.29 6.69 -6.37
CA VAL A 168 3.97 6.88 -7.79
C VAL A 168 4.90 6.10 -8.73
N GLY A 169 5.71 5.18 -8.19
CA GLY A 169 6.60 4.32 -8.98
C GLY A 169 7.92 4.97 -9.43
N LEU A 170 8.30 6.10 -8.83
CA LEU A 170 9.56 6.79 -9.13
C LEU A 170 10.68 6.33 -8.19
N GLU A 171 11.84 5.99 -8.75
CA GLU A 171 12.99 5.49 -8.00
C GLU A 171 13.92 6.62 -7.54
N SER A 172 14.21 6.68 -6.25
CA SER A 172 15.08 7.74 -5.72
C SER A 172 16.53 7.30 -5.53
N ILE A 173 17.49 8.17 -5.83
CA ILE A 173 18.91 7.97 -5.49
C ILE A 173 19.10 8.20 -3.98
N GLY A 174 19.36 7.13 -3.22
CA GLY A 174 19.70 7.24 -1.80
C GLY A 174 19.26 6.07 -0.90
N ARG A 175 19.88 6.01 0.30
CA ARG A 175 19.92 4.91 1.28
C ARG A 175 18.92 3.75 1.08
N GLY A 176 19.28 2.83 0.19
CA GLY A 176 18.66 1.49 0.16
C GLY A 176 18.63 0.75 -1.18
N ASN A 177 19.73 0.63 -1.92
CA ASN A 177 19.97 -0.58 -2.74
C ASN A 177 21.45 -0.70 -3.16
N TRP A 178 22.29 -1.21 -2.25
CA TRP A 178 23.65 -1.70 -2.55
C TRP A 178 23.76 -3.22 -2.43
N GLN A 179 22.66 -3.96 -2.65
CA GLN A 179 22.72 -5.41 -2.83
C GLN A 179 21.70 -5.89 -3.86
N ARG A 180 22.13 -5.90 -5.13
CA ARG A 180 21.97 -6.95 -6.16
C ARG A 180 22.09 -6.35 -7.56
N SER A 181 23.26 -5.80 -7.89
CA SER A 181 23.70 -5.74 -9.30
C SER A 181 25.21 -5.52 -9.39
N ILE A 182 26.00 -6.35 -8.71
CA ILE A 182 27.41 -6.53 -9.04
C ILE A 182 27.75 -7.98 -8.75
N PHE A 183 27.47 -8.87 -9.70
CA PHE A 183 28.28 -10.02 -10.12
C PHE A 183 27.54 -10.70 -11.28
N SER A 184 27.50 -10.01 -12.42
CA SER A 184 27.54 -10.68 -13.71
C SER A 184 28.86 -10.28 -14.36
N LYS A 185 29.85 -11.15 -14.20
CA LYS A 185 30.93 -11.46 -15.14
C LYS A 185 31.45 -12.84 -14.80
#